data_AF-A0A9C6XD37-F1
#
_entry.id   AF-A0A9C6XD37-F1
#
_cell.length_a   1.000
_cell.length_b   1.000
_cell.length_c   1.000
_cell.angle_alpha   90.00
_cell.angle_beta   90.00
_cell.angle_gamma   90.00
#
_symmetry.space_group_name_H-M   'P 1'
#
loop_
_entity.id
_entity.type
_entity.pdbx_description
1 polymer ?
#
loop_
_entity_poly.entity_id
_entity_poly.type
_entity_poly.pdbx_seq_one_letter_code
_entity_poly.pdbx_strand_id
1 'polypeptide(L)'
;MAIFLNHLWIDPTLTLIIAYLLYAQVGWSAFVGIGAVFIVVPLQSYTGGLSSKFRHRIALRTDKRVRLMDEIVNGVQVIKMYAWEKPFNKLISEARRDEIKELLKVYMVRGVFMTFMMFTTRVALFSTLVTYALSGDPLKASFVSRQLCSDKRGETRRRAPYSHSTQNKRLLT
;
A
#
# COMPACT_ATOMS: atom_id res chain seq x y z
N MET A 1 19.10 3.43 10.65
CA MET A 1 20.11 2.92 9.71
C MET A 1 19.97 1.42 9.45
N ALA A 2 19.91 0.57 10.48
CA ALA A 2 19.78 -0.89 10.32
C ALA A 2 18.58 -1.35 9.45
N ILE A 3 17.44 -0.66 9.52
CA ILE A 3 16.22 -0.99 8.74
C ILE A 3 16.47 -0.86 7.22
N PHE A 4 17.22 0.15 6.77
CA PHE A 4 17.52 0.33 5.34
C PHE A 4 18.45 -0.76 4.81
N LEU A 5 19.43 -1.17 5.61
CA LEU A 5 20.31 -2.29 5.28
C LEU A 5 19.51 -3.58 5.12
N ASN A 6 18.50 -3.79 5.95
CA ASN A 6 17.64 -4.97 5.90
C ASN A 6 16.76 -5.00 4.64
N HIS A 7 16.20 -3.85 4.24
CA HIS A 7 15.37 -3.76 3.05
C HIS A 7 16.16 -4.04 1.75
N LEU A 8 17.43 -3.61 1.72
CA LEU A 8 18.31 -3.73 0.54
C LEU A 8 18.43 -5.17 0.00
N TRP A 9 18.38 -6.19 0.86
CA TRP A 9 18.49 -7.61 0.45
C TRP A 9 17.17 -8.38 0.54
N ILE A 10 16.25 -7.99 1.41
CA ILE A 10 14.94 -8.65 1.53
C ILE A 10 14.07 -8.39 0.28
N ASP A 11 13.99 -7.15 -0.20
CA ASP A 11 13.14 -6.82 -1.35
C ASP A 11 13.54 -7.54 -2.65
N PRO A 12 14.84 -7.61 -3.05
CA PRO A 12 15.21 -8.32 -4.27
C PRO A 12 15.04 -9.84 -4.14
N THR A 13 15.35 -10.41 -2.96
CA THR A 13 15.16 -11.85 -2.73
C THR A 13 13.68 -12.23 -2.79
N LEU A 14 12.81 -11.43 -2.17
CA LEU A 14 11.36 -11.62 -2.25
C LEU A 14 10.84 -11.48 -3.69
N THR A 15 11.29 -10.47 -4.42
CA THR A 15 10.88 -10.24 -5.82
C THR A 15 11.27 -11.42 -6.72
N LEU A 16 12.47 -11.98 -6.54
CA LEU A 16 12.93 -13.16 -7.27
C LEU A 16 12.08 -14.41 -6.96
N ILE A 17 11.78 -14.64 -5.68
CA ILE A 17 10.94 -15.77 -5.25
C ILE A 17 9.54 -15.67 -5.85
N ILE A 18 8.93 -14.48 -5.79
CA ILE A 18 7.59 -14.23 -6.34
C ILE A 18 7.58 -14.39 -7.86
N ALA A 19 8.58 -13.85 -8.56
CA ALA A 19 8.71 -13.99 -10.01
C ALA A 19 8.85 -15.46 -10.42
N TYR A 20 9.65 -16.24 -9.70
CA TYR A 20 9.81 -17.68 -9.93
C TYR A 20 8.50 -18.44 -9.71
N LEU A 21 7.78 -18.16 -8.61
CA LEU A 21 6.49 -18.79 -8.32
C LEU A 21 5.43 -18.44 -9.38
N LEU A 22 5.37 -17.18 -9.81
CA LEU A 22 4.46 -16.71 -10.85
C LEU A 22 4.74 -17.40 -12.18
N TYR A 23 6.00 -17.51 -12.57
CA TYR A 23 6.40 -18.22 -13.78
C TYR A 23 6.00 -19.71 -13.72
N ALA A 24 6.23 -20.36 -12.57
CA ALA A 24 5.89 -21.77 -12.37
C ALA A 24 4.37 -22.05 -12.39
N GLN A 25 3.54 -21.12 -11.91
CA GLN A 25 2.08 -21.31 -11.86
C GLN A 25 1.34 -20.86 -13.12
N VAL A 26 1.78 -19.76 -13.73
CA VAL A 26 1.01 -18.99 -14.72
C VAL A 26 1.69 -18.99 -16.11
N GLY A 27 2.95 -19.45 -16.19
CA GLY A 27 3.68 -19.56 -17.45
C GLY A 27 3.92 -18.20 -18.10
N TRP A 28 3.78 -18.13 -19.43
CA TRP A 28 4.08 -16.92 -20.20
C TRP A 28 3.17 -15.73 -19.87
N SER A 29 1.95 -15.98 -19.37
CA SER A 29 1.01 -14.92 -19.01
C SER A 29 1.45 -14.08 -17.80
N ALA A 30 2.46 -14.54 -17.03
CA ALA A 30 3.09 -13.76 -15.96
C ALA A 30 3.83 -12.50 -16.49
N PHE A 31 4.39 -12.55 -17.70
CA PHE A 31 5.14 -11.42 -18.27
C PHE A 31 4.25 -10.21 -18.56
N VAL A 32 2.97 -10.42 -18.90
CA VAL A 32 2.00 -9.34 -19.11
C VAL A 32 1.73 -8.57 -17.82
N GLY A 33 1.56 -9.29 -16.71
CA GLY A 33 1.40 -8.69 -15.38
C GLY A 33 2.65 -7.95 -14.92
N ILE A 34 3.84 -8.53 -15.14
CA ILE A 34 5.13 -7.89 -14.83
C ILE A 34 5.31 -6.61 -15.66
N GLY A 35 4.96 -6.62 -16.95
CA GLY A 35 5.00 -5.45 -17.82
C GLY A 35 4.08 -4.33 -17.35
N ALA A 36 2.85 -4.66 -16.94
CA ALA A 36 1.92 -3.68 -16.38
C ALA A 36 2.48 -3.03 -15.09
N VAL A 37 3.08 -3.81 -14.20
CA VAL A 37 3.74 -3.29 -12.99
C VAL A 37 4.92 -2.39 -13.36
N PHE A 38 5.74 -2.77 -14.35
CA PHE A 38 6.87 -1.97 -14.81
C PHE A 38 6.49 -0.59 -15.35
N ILE A 39 5.30 -0.43 -15.93
CA ILE A 39 4.78 0.87 -16.39
C ILE A 39 4.28 1.70 -15.20
N VAL A 40 3.70 1.05 -14.20
CA VAL A 40 3.08 1.73 -13.05
C VAL A 40 4.11 2.17 -12.00
N VAL A 41 5.17 1.39 -11.78
CA VAL A 41 6.27 1.71 -10.85
C VAL A 41 6.95 3.07 -11.09
N PRO A 42 7.33 3.48 -12.32
CA PRO A 42 7.92 4.79 -12.55
C PRO A 42 6.92 5.92 -12.32
N LEU A 43 5.64 5.71 -12.65
CA LEU A 43 4.58 6.67 -12.35
C LEU A 43 4.35 6.84 -10.84
N GLN A 44 4.41 5.75 -10.07
CA GLN A 44 4.41 5.79 -8.60
C GLN A 44 5.65 6.50 -8.05
N SER A 45 6.82 6.25 -8.62
CA SER A 45 8.08 6.87 -8.19
C SER A 45 8.08 8.37 -8.42
N TYR A 46 7.58 8.82 -9.57
CA TYR A 46 7.45 10.25 -9.89
C TYR A 46 6.50 10.97 -8.91
N THR A 47 5.32 10.38 -8.65
CA THR A 47 4.34 10.93 -7.71
C THR A 47 4.82 10.90 -6.25
N GLY A 48 5.58 9.88 -5.86
CA GLY A 48 6.26 9.79 -4.56
C GLY A 48 7.33 10.87 -4.39
N GLY A 49 8.14 11.12 -5.42
CA GLY A 49 9.13 12.21 -5.43
C GLY A 49 8.49 13.59 -5.32
N LEU A 50 7.37 13.80 -6.02
CA LEU A 50 6.58 15.03 -5.91
C LEU A 50 6.01 15.22 -4.50
N SER A 51 5.50 14.14 -3.87
CA SER A 51 5.04 14.15 -2.47
C SER A 51 6.15 14.53 -1.48
N SER A 52 7.41 14.18 -1.76
CA SER A 52 8.55 14.60 -0.96
C SER A 52 8.81 16.12 -1.07
N LYS A 53 8.78 16.67 -2.29
CA LYS A 53 8.93 18.12 -2.52
C LYS A 53 7.83 18.93 -1.82
N PHE A 54 6.60 18.43 -1.85
CA PHE A 54 5.46 19.04 -1.16
C PHE A 54 5.62 19.03 0.37
N ARG A 55 6.14 17.93 0.95
CA ARG A 55 6.47 17.87 2.39
C ARG A 55 7.48 18.92 2.80
N HIS A 56 8.54 19.11 2.02
CA HIS A 56 9.53 20.17 2.27
C HIS A 56 8.90 21.56 2.21
N ARG A 57 8.01 21.80 1.25
CA ARG A 57 7.33 23.10 1.11
C ARG A 57 6.42 23.41 2.30
N ILE A 58 5.73 22.41 2.86
CA ILE A 58 4.96 22.58 4.11
C ILE A 58 5.89 22.93 5.26
N ALA A 59 6.98 22.19 5.46
CA ALA A 59 7.91 22.43 6.57
C ALA A 59 8.38 23.90 6.60
N LEU A 60 8.80 24.44 5.44
CA LEU A 60 9.19 25.85 5.31
C LEU A 60 8.06 26.84 5.67
N ARG A 61 6.80 26.53 5.33
CA ARG A 61 5.65 27.40 5.63
C ARG A 61 5.30 27.35 7.12
N THR A 62 5.35 26.17 7.72
CA THR A 62 5.12 25.98 9.16
C THR A 62 6.21 26.69 9.96
N ASP A 63 7.48 26.58 9.58
CA ASP A 63 8.60 27.28 10.23
C ASP A 63 8.42 28.80 10.16
N LYS A 64 8.00 29.33 9.00
CA LYS A 64 7.72 30.76 8.84
C LYS A 64 6.61 31.24 9.78
N ARG A 65 5.53 30.47 9.95
CA ARG A 65 4.46 30.81 10.89
C ARG A 65 4.96 30.80 12.33
N VAL A 66 5.71 29.77 12.72
CA VAL A 66 6.26 29.65 14.08
C VAL A 66 7.14 30.85 14.40
N ARG A 67 8.01 31.25 13.47
CA ARG A 67 8.84 32.44 13.64
C ARG A 67 8.05 33.74 13.76
N LEU A 68 7.03 33.93 12.91
CA LEU A 68 6.15 35.11 13.01
C LEU A 68 5.42 35.18 14.35
N MET A 69 4.96 34.04 14.87
CA MET A 69 4.34 33.98 16.19
C MET A 69 5.32 34.34 17.31
N ASP A 70 6.57 33.89 17.19
CA ASP A 70 7.62 34.21 18.15
C ASP A 70 7.93 35.72 18.18
N GLU A 71 8.04 36.37 17.01
CA GLU A 71 8.21 37.82 16.89
C GLU A 71 7.03 38.60 17.50
N ILE A 72 5.79 38.11 17.32
CA ILE A 72 4.58 38.74 17.88
C ILE A 72 4.54 38.64 19.41
N VAL A 73 4.90 37.48 19.96
CA VAL A 73 4.92 37.27 21.42
C VAL A 73 5.97 38.18 22.07
N ASN A 74 7.15 38.31 21.46
CA ASN A 74 8.19 39.21 21.94
C ASN A 74 7.79 40.70 21.87
N GLY A 75 6.92 41.10 20.93
CA GLY A 75 6.45 42.48 20.74
C GLY A 75 5.11 42.84 21.39
N VAL A 76 4.52 41.96 22.21
CA VAL A 76 3.10 42.07 22.63
C VAL A 76 2.76 43.36 23.40
N GLN A 77 3.70 43.90 24.18
CA GLN A 77 3.47 45.12 24.98
C GLN A 77 3.21 46.35 24.09
N VAL A 78 3.93 46.48 22.98
CA VAL A 78 3.76 47.56 22.00
C VAL A 78 2.41 47.42 21.30
N ILE A 79 2.04 46.21 20.91
CA ILE A 79 0.77 45.93 20.22
C ILE A 79 -0.42 46.36 21.07
N LYS A 80 -0.40 46.05 22.38
CA LYS A 80 -1.45 46.47 23.32
C LYS A 80 -1.46 47.97 23.56
N MET A 81 -0.28 48.59 23.71
CA MET A 81 -0.15 50.04 23.90
C MET A 81 -0.78 50.84 22.75
N TYR A 82 -0.62 50.38 21.51
CA TYR A 82 -1.16 51.04 20.31
C TYR A 82 -2.52 50.48 19.83
N ALA A 83 -3.14 49.55 20.56
CA ALA A 83 -4.38 48.87 20.16
C ALA A 83 -4.32 48.23 18.76
N TRP A 84 -3.16 47.72 18.35
CA TRP A 84 -2.92 47.08 17.05
C TRP A 84 -3.39 45.62 16.97
N GLU A 85 -4.22 45.16 17.90
CA GLU A 85 -4.66 43.77 17.98
C GLU A 85 -5.47 43.33 16.76
N LYS A 86 -6.39 44.18 16.27
CA LYS A 86 -7.23 43.88 15.10
C LYS A 86 -6.43 43.67 13.80
N PRO A 87 -5.49 44.57 13.40
CA PRO A 87 -4.67 44.34 12.21
C PRO A 87 -3.75 43.12 12.37
N PHE A 88 -3.19 42.87 13.56
CA PHE A 88 -2.38 41.68 13.80
C PHE A 88 -3.17 40.38 13.66
N ASN A 89 -4.41 40.35 14.17
CA ASN A 89 -5.27 39.18 14.03
C ASN A 89 -5.60 38.89 12.55
N LYS A 90 -5.85 39.94 11.75
CA LYS A 90 -6.02 39.79 10.29
C LYS A 90 -4.77 39.18 9.63
N LEU A 91 -3.58 39.72 9.94
CA LEU A 91 -2.31 39.22 9.42
C LEU A 91 -2.08 37.73 9.75
N ILE A 92 -2.31 37.33 11.01
CA ILE A 92 -2.22 35.93 11.45
C ILE A 92 -3.22 35.06 10.69
N SER A 93 -4.46 35.54 10.53
CA SER A 93 -5.51 34.79 9.85
C SER A 93 -5.21 34.55 8.37
N GLU A 94 -4.60 35.52 7.69
CA GLU A 94 -4.15 35.38 6.29
C GLU A 94 -2.99 34.39 6.18
N ALA A 95 -1.98 34.52 7.06
CA ALA A 95 -0.87 33.57 7.11
C ALA A 95 -1.35 32.12 7.35
N ARG A 96 -2.32 31.94 8.25
CA ARG A 96 -2.96 30.63 8.51
C ARG A 96 -3.74 30.12 7.30
N ARG A 97 -4.49 30.99 6.60
CA ARG A 97 -5.24 30.60 5.39
C ARG A 97 -4.30 30.08 4.30
N ASP A 98 -3.15 30.72 4.12
CA ASP A 98 -2.19 30.29 3.11
C ASP A 98 -1.49 28.98 3.49
N GLU A 99 -1.19 28.75 4.78
CA GLU A 99 -0.72 27.45 5.27
C GLU A 99 -1.73 26.34 4.99
N ILE A 100 -3.02 26.56 5.29
CA ILE A 100 -4.08 25.57 5.09
C ILE A 100 -4.28 25.25 3.60
N LYS A 101 -4.21 26.25 2.71
CA LYS A 101 -4.30 26.02 1.25
C LYS A 101 -3.16 25.13 0.76
N GLU A 102 -1.95 25.36 1.23
CA GLU A 102 -0.80 24.52 0.86
C GLU A 102 -0.91 23.12 1.46
N LEU A 103 -1.35 22.99 2.72
CA LEU A 103 -1.64 21.70 3.34
C LEU A 103 -2.67 20.90 2.53
N LEU A 104 -3.78 21.53 2.12
CA LEU A 104 -4.83 20.87 1.34
C LEU A 104 -4.29 20.28 0.04
N LYS A 105 -3.45 21.03 -0.70
CA LYS A 105 -2.80 20.53 -1.93
C LYS A 105 -1.97 19.28 -1.65
N VAL A 106 -1.22 19.26 -0.55
CA VAL A 106 -0.41 18.08 -0.19
C VAL A 106 -1.27 16.89 0.20
N TYR A 107 -2.34 17.11 0.97
CA TYR A 107 -3.28 16.04 1.29
C TYR A 107 -3.98 15.50 0.04
N MET A 108 -4.31 16.35 -0.93
CA MET A 108 -4.87 15.92 -2.21
C MET A 108 -3.90 15.03 -2.98
N VAL A 109 -2.64 15.45 -3.12
CA VAL A 109 -1.58 14.65 -3.78
C VAL A 109 -1.35 13.33 -3.04
N ARG A 110 -1.32 13.35 -1.71
CA ARG A 110 -1.16 12.17 -0.88
C ARG A 110 -2.34 11.20 -1.01
N GLY A 111 -3.56 11.73 -1.09
CA GLY A 111 -4.78 10.95 -1.33
C GLY A 111 -4.72 10.26 -2.70
N VAL A 112 -4.40 11.00 -3.76
CA VAL A 112 -4.23 10.44 -5.12
C VAL A 112 -3.16 9.35 -5.13
N PHE A 113 -2.03 9.55 -4.47
CA PHE A 113 -0.97 8.55 -4.37
C PHE A 113 -1.46 7.25 -3.69
N MET A 114 -2.21 7.36 -2.59
CA MET A 114 -2.77 6.19 -1.89
C MET A 114 -3.79 5.43 -2.76
N THR A 115 -4.68 6.14 -3.44
CA THR A 115 -5.64 5.53 -4.36
C THR A 115 -4.93 4.83 -5.52
N PHE A 116 -3.90 5.46 -6.08
CA PHE A 116 -3.12 4.90 -7.18
C PHE A 116 -2.40 3.60 -6.77
N MET A 117 -1.86 3.55 -5.54
CA MET A 117 -1.29 2.33 -4.95
C MET A 117 -2.31 1.19 -4.87
N MET A 118 -3.51 1.45 -4.33
CA MET A 118 -4.57 0.44 -4.25
C MET A 118 -5.03 -0.04 -5.63
N PHE A 119 -5.14 0.88 -6.60
CA PHE A 119 -5.57 0.56 -7.95
C PHE A 119 -4.58 -0.33 -8.69
N THR A 120 -3.28 -0.08 -8.50
CA THR A 120 -2.19 -0.83 -9.15
C THR A 120 -2.29 -2.34 -8.89
N THR A 121 -2.48 -2.74 -7.63
CA THR A 121 -2.61 -4.16 -7.26
C THR A 121 -3.84 -4.79 -7.90
N ARG A 122 -4.97 -4.07 -7.96
CA ARG A 122 -6.21 -4.56 -8.58
C ARG A 122 -6.05 -4.75 -10.09
N VAL A 123 -5.43 -3.79 -10.78
CA VAL A 123 -5.17 -3.86 -12.22
C VAL A 123 -4.19 -4.98 -12.55
N ALA A 124 -3.11 -5.14 -11.78
CA ALA A 124 -2.16 -6.22 -11.98
C ALA A 124 -2.83 -7.60 -11.85
N LEU A 125 -3.67 -7.80 -10.83
CA LEU A 125 -4.45 -9.02 -10.65
C LEU A 125 -5.45 -9.23 -11.80
N PHE A 126 -6.16 -8.19 -12.21
CA PHE A 126 -7.12 -8.30 -13.31
C PHE A 126 -6.42 -8.64 -14.63
N SER A 127 -5.31 -7.98 -14.94
CA SER A 127 -4.52 -8.22 -16.17
C SER A 127 -3.98 -9.65 -16.26
N THR A 128 -3.48 -10.20 -15.14
CA THR A 128 -2.99 -11.57 -15.08
C THR A 128 -4.13 -12.59 -15.22
N LEU A 129 -5.27 -12.35 -14.56
CA LEU A 129 -6.45 -13.21 -14.67
C LEU A 129 -7.06 -13.20 -16.07
N VAL A 130 -7.16 -12.03 -16.71
CA VAL A 130 -7.67 -11.91 -18.08
C VAL A 130 -6.75 -12.61 -19.07
N THR A 131 -5.44 -12.40 -18.96
CA THR A 131 -4.46 -13.07 -19.83
C THR A 131 -4.53 -14.58 -19.64
N TYR A 132 -4.62 -15.05 -18.39
CA TYR A 132 -4.78 -16.47 -18.09
C TYR A 132 -6.09 -17.06 -18.64
N ALA A 133 -7.21 -16.32 -18.55
CA ALA A 133 -8.49 -16.75 -19.10
C ALA A 133 -8.46 -16.87 -20.64
N LEU A 134 -7.73 -15.97 -21.31
CA LEU A 134 -7.55 -15.98 -22.76
C LEU A 134 -6.57 -17.08 -23.23
N SER A 135 -5.55 -17.41 -22.43
CA SER A 135 -4.59 -18.48 -22.74
C SER A 135 -5.20 -19.89 -22.68
N GLY A 136 -6.38 -20.08 -22.07
CA GLY A 136 -7.09 -21.37 -22.11
C GLY A 136 -6.36 -22.53 -21.43
N ASP A 137 -5.33 -22.27 -20.62
CA ASP A 137 -4.45 -23.30 -20.10
C ASP A 137 -5.12 -24.15 -18.99
N PRO A 138 -5.15 -25.50 -19.09
CA PRO A 138 -5.77 -26.42 -18.12
C PRO A 138 -5.02 -26.51 -16.77
N LEU A 139 -4.02 -25.66 -16.54
CA LEU A 139 -3.12 -25.71 -15.38
C LEU A 139 -3.83 -25.55 -14.04
N LYS A 140 -4.87 -24.70 -13.92
CA LYS A 140 -5.67 -24.62 -12.67
C LYS A 140 -6.54 -25.86 -12.46
N ALA A 141 -7.11 -26.45 -13.51
CA ALA A 141 -7.93 -27.65 -13.38
C ALA A 141 -7.08 -28.83 -12.87
N SER A 142 -5.86 -29.00 -13.39
CA SER A 142 -4.92 -30.03 -12.94
C SER A 142 -4.35 -29.78 -11.53
N PHE A 143 -4.09 -28.52 -11.15
CA PHE A 143 -3.64 -28.18 -9.79
C PHE A 143 -4.77 -28.34 -8.76
N VAL A 144 -5.97 -27.82 -9.04
CA VAL A 144 -7.15 -27.95 -8.17
C VAL A 144 -7.56 -29.41 -8.01
N SER A 145 -7.56 -30.21 -9.09
CA SER A 145 -7.84 -31.64 -9.00
C SER A 145 -6.77 -32.41 -8.22
N ARG A 146 -5.47 -32.10 -8.37
CA ARG A 146 -4.41 -32.68 -7.53
C ARG A 146 -4.56 -32.29 -6.06
N GLN A 147 -4.89 -31.03 -5.78
CA GLN A 147 -5.07 -30.54 -4.42
C GLN A 147 -6.30 -31.18 -3.77
N LEU A 148 -7.43 -31.27 -4.48
CA LEU A 148 -8.61 -32.00 -4.05
C LEU A 148 -8.33 -33.50 -3.84
N CYS A 149 -7.53 -34.12 -4.70
CA CYS A 149 -7.11 -35.52 -4.54
C CYS A 149 -6.20 -35.70 -3.30
N SER A 150 -5.30 -34.75 -3.04
CA SER A 150 -4.41 -34.75 -1.87
C SER A 150 -5.20 -34.51 -0.57
N ASP A 151 -6.17 -33.61 -0.60
CA ASP A 151 -7.05 -33.32 0.53
C ASP A 151 -7.96 -34.52 0.87
N LYS A 152 -8.58 -35.12 -0.15
CA LYS A 152 -9.33 -36.38 -0.02
C LYS A 152 -8.47 -37.50 0.58
N ARG A 153 -7.20 -37.62 0.16
CA ARG A 153 -6.26 -38.64 0.70
C ARG A 153 -5.92 -38.39 2.17
N GLY A 154 -5.82 -37.12 2.59
CA GLY A 154 -5.64 -36.72 3.99
C GLY A 154 -6.89 -36.95 4.85
N GLU A 155 -8.08 -36.78 4.28
CA GLU A 155 -9.37 -37.02 4.95
C GLU A 155 -9.67 -38.52 5.11
N THR A 156 -9.39 -39.35 4.10
CA THR A 156 -9.51 -40.83 4.19
C THR A 156 -8.57 -41.40 5.25
N ARG A 157 -7.36 -40.86 5.39
CA ARG A 157 -6.39 -41.28 6.42
C ARG A 157 -6.84 -40.90 7.83
N ARG A 158 -7.56 -39.79 8.01
CA ARG A 158 -8.13 -39.36 9.30
C ARG A 158 -9.40 -40.12 9.70
N ARG A 159 -10.19 -40.63 8.75
CA ARG A 159 -11.39 -41.45 9.04
C ARG A 159 -11.09 -42.93 9.31
N ALA A 160 -9.94 -43.45 8.88
CA ALA A 160 -9.54 -44.84 9.09
C ALA A 160 -9.57 -45.33 10.56
N PRO A 161 -9.08 -44.57 11.57
CA PRO A 161 -9.09 -45.04 12.97
C PRO A 161 -10.47 -44.99 13.67
N TYR A 162 -11.49 -44.31 13.11
CA TYR A 162 -12.82 -44.19 13.72
C TYR A 162 -13.85 -45.20 13.21
N SER A 163 -13.60 -45.88 12.09
CA SER A 163 -14.55 -46.87 11.54
C SER A 163 -14.58 -48.17 12.36
N HIS A 164 -13.46 -48.57 12.95
CA HIS A 164 -13.38 -49.80 13.76
C HIS A 164 -14.11 -49.71 15.11
N SER A 165 -14.27 -48.52 15.70
CA SER A 165 -14.98 -48.36 16.98
C SER A 165 -16.51 -48.34 16.84
N THR A 166 -17.02 -47.97 15.67
CA THR A 166 -18.47 -47.90 15.40
C THR A 166 -19.04 -49.26 14.99
N GLN A 167 -18.24 -50.10 14.34
CA GLN A 167 -18.66 -51.45 13.93
C GLN A 167 -18.75 -52.42 15.11
N ASN A 168 -17.90 -52.26 16.14
CA ASN A 168 -17.94 -53.12 17.33
C ASN A 168 -19.12 -52.82 18.29
N LYS A 169 -19.71 -51.61 18.22
CA LYS A 169 -20.91 -51.25 19.00
C LYS A 169 -22.22 -51.71 18.36
N ARG A 170 -22.26 -51.96 17.05
CA ARG A 170 -23.45 -52.50 16.36
C ARG A 170 -23.60 -54.02 16.43
N LEU A 171 -22.57 -54.73 16.88
CA LEU A 171 -22.60 -56.20 17.04
C LEU A 171 -23.01 -56.64 18.47
N LEU A 172 -23.30 -55.69 19.37
CA LEU A 172 -23.67 -55.93 20.77
C LEU A 172 -25.11 -55.45 21.11
N THR A 173 -25.95 -55.21 20.10
CA THR A 173 -27.40 -54.93 20.26
C THR A 173 -28.18 -55.86 19.36
#